data_AF-A0A1H8VAU2-F1
#
_entry.id   AF-A0A1H8VAU2-F1
#
_cell.length_a   1.000
_cell.length_b   1.000
_cell.length_c   1.000
_cell.angle_alpha   90.00
_cell.angle_beta   90.00
_cell.angle_gamma   90.00
#
_symmetry.space_group_name_H-M   'P 1'
#
loop_
_entity.id
_entity.type
_entity.pdbx_description
1 polymer ?
#
loop_
_entity_poly.entity_id
_entity_poly.type
_entity_poly.pdbx_seq_one_letter_code
_entity_poly.pdbx_strand_id
1 'polypeptide(L)'
;MDTKLIFKALSNETRVQILDWLKSPDVHFGPQIYLPSDADFKGGICVGSIQEKTGLAQSVISSYLTLMKNAGLLESRRFGQWTYYRRNEENIGKFTDYIKNHL
;
A
#
# COMPACT_ATOMS: atom_id res chain seq x y z
N MET A 1 -14.69 3.98 -7.33
CA MET A 1 -13.28 4.38 -7.47
C MET A 1 -13.24 5.90 -7.56
N ASP A 2 -12.58 6.59 -6.63
CA ASP A 2 -12.44 8.05 -6.68
C ASP A 2 -11.14 8.42 -7.40
N THR A 3 -11.25 8.77 -8.69
CA THR A 3 -10.08 9.07 -9.54
C THR A 3 -9.32 10.30 -9.08
N LYS A 4 -10.00 11.33 -8.54
CA LYS A 4 -9.33 12.52 -8.00
C LYS A 4 -8.46 12.15 -6.80
N LEU A 5 -8.95 11.28 -5.93
CA LEU A 5 -8.19 10.80 -4.78
C LEU A 5 -7.01 9.92 -5.20
N ILE A 6 -7.16 9.11 -6.25
CA ILE A 6 -6.04 8.35 -6.84
C ILE A 6 -4.97 9.28 -7.40
N PHE A 7 -5.32 10.28 -8.21
CA PHE A 7 -4.34 11.25 -8.70
C PHE A 7 -3.65 11.99 -7.55
N LYS A 8 -4.42 12.42 -6.55
CA LYS A 8 -3.87 13.02 -5.33
C LYS A 8 -2.96 12.05 -4.59
N ALA A 9 -3.21 10.75 -4.60
CA ALA A 9 -2.36 9.73 -3.98
C ALA A 9 -1.04 9.52 -4.75
N LEU A 10 -1.11 9.50 -6.08
CA LEU A 10 0.02 9.24 -6.97
C LEU A 10 0.90 10.48 -7.23
N SER A 11 0.43 11.69 -6.93
CA SER A 11 1.18 12.94 -7.15
C SER A 11 2.35 13.19 -6.18
N ASN A 12 2.82 12.19 -5.45
CA ASN A 12 3.96 12.28 -4.53
C ASN A 12 4.83 11.05 -4.73
N GLU A 13 6.12 11.29 -4.90
CA GLU A 13 7.11 10.28 -5.24
C GLU A 13 7.21 9.16 -4.19
N THR A 14 7.23 9.48 -2.90
CA THR A 14 7.30 8.47 -1.84
C THR A 14 6.09 7.53 -1.86
N ARG A 15 4.88 8.03 -2.13
CA ARG A 15 3.68 7.19 -2.24
C ARG A 15 3.75 6.25 -3.44
N VAL A 16 4.25 6.73 -4.57
CA VAL A 16 4.48 5.89 -5.76
C VAL A 16 5.56 4.83 -5.48
N GLN A 17 6.64 5.21 -4.79
CA GLN A 17 7.70 4.30 -4.40
C GLN A 17 7.21 3.19 -3.46
N ILE A 18 6.32 3.52 -2.51
CA ILE A 18 5.66 2.52 -1.65
C ILE A 18 4.86 1.53 -2.51
N LEU A 19 4.11 1.99 -3.50
CA LEU A 19 3.37 1.09 -4.42
C LEU A 19 4.27 0.20 -5.26
N ASP A 20 5.45 0.70 -5.66
CA ASP A 20 6.45 -0.10 -6.37
C ASP A 20 7.00 -1.20 -5.47
N TRP A 21 7.40 -0.86 -4.24
CA TRP A 21 7.89 -1.86 -3.28
C TRP A 21 6.84 -2.92 -2.93
N LEU A 22 5.59 -2.51 -2.75
CA LEU A 22 4.48 -3.42 -2.46
C LEU A 22 4.07 -4.29 -3.67
N LYS A 23 4.59 -4.04 -4.87
CA LYS A 23 4.42 -4.91 -6.04
C LYS A 23 5.22 -6.20 -5.91
N SER A 24 6.40 -6.10 -5.29
CA SER A 24 7.32 -7.22 -5.09
C SER A 24 7.78 -7.25 -3.62
N PRO A 25 6.87 -7.44 -2.66
CA PRO A 25 7.15 -7.25 -1.24
C PRO A 25 8.31 -8.13 -0.74
N ASP A 26 8.44 -9.36 -1.26
CA ASP A 26 9.49 -10.31 -0.89
C ASP A 26 10.91 -9.86 -1.30
N VAL A 27 11.02 -8.96 -2.28
CA VAL A 27 12.29 -8.39 -2.74
C VAL A 27 12.67 -7.15 -1.91
N HIS A 28 11.67 -6.40 -1.46
CA HIS A 28 11.88 -5.08 -0.87
C HIS A 28 11.83 -5.08 0.67
N PHE A 29 11.21 -6.09 1.28
CA PHE A 29 11.03 -6.18 2.72
C PHE A 29 11.48 -7.54 3.25
N GLY A 30 11.99 -7.54 4.49
CA GLY A 30 12.28 -8.78 5.20
C GLY A 30 11.01 -9.50 5.68
N PRO A 31 11.18 -10.69 6.29
CA PRO A 31 10.06 -11.49 6.80
C PRO A 31 9.16 -10.73 7.76
N GLN A 32 7.85 -10.88 7.59
CA GLN A 32 6.84 -10.23 8.42
C GLN A 32 6.47 -11.12 9.63
N ILE A 33 7.33 -11.13 10.65
CA ILE A 33 7.29 -12.10 11.76
C ILE A 33 5.98 -12.14 12.57
N TYR A 34 5.19 -11.06 12.59
CA TYR A 34 3.92 -10.99 13.31
C TYR A 34 2.69 -11.23 12.42
N LEU A 35 2.90 -11.50 11.12
CA LEU A 35 1.82 -11.91 10.22
C LEU A 35 1.66 -13.43 10.35
N PRO A 36 0.48 -13.95 10.75
CA PRO A 36 0.27 -15.38 10.84
C PRO A 36 0.51 -16.07 9.49
N SER A 37 1.16 -17.24 9.50
CA SER A 37 1.51 -17.97 8.28
C SER A 37 0.29 -18.45 7.48
N ASP A 38 -0.84 -18.65 8.16
CA ASP A 38 -2.13 -19.03 7.61
C ASP A 38 -3.02 -17.81 7.27
N ALA A 39 -2.51 -16.58 7.43
CA ALA A 39 -3.27 -15.38 7.12
C ALA A 39 -3.62 -15.32 5.62
N ASP A 40 -4.92 -15.10 5.34
CA ASP A 40 -5.41 -14.74 4.00
C ASP A 40 -5.10 -13.27 3.65
N PHE A 41 -3.82 -12.91 3.77
CA PHE A 41 -3.28 -11.59 3.48
C PHE A 41 -1.78 -11.65 3.13
N LYS A 42 -1.42 -12.66 2.32
CA LYS A 42 -0.06 -12.84 1.82
C LYS A 42 0.45 -11.59 1.10
N GLY A 43 1.74 -11.30 1.25
CA GLY A 43 2.40 -10.11 0.72
C GLY A 43 2.07 -8.80 1.47
N GLY A 44 1.29 -8.86 2.56
CA GLY A 44 1.03 -7.69 3.39
C GLY A 44 2.27 -7.26 4.17
N ILE A 45 2.57 -5.96 4.17
CA ILE A 45 3.72 -5.37 4.89
C ILE A 45 3.23 -4.49 6.03
N CYS A 46 3.84 -4.61 7.20
CA CYS A 46 3.44 -3.82 8.37
C CYS A 46 3.84 -2.34 8.20
N VAL A 47 3.08 -1.44 8.84
CA VAL A 47 3.38 0.00 8.83
C VAL A 47 4.82 0.28 9.28
N GLY A 48 5.32 -0.45 10.28
CA GLY A 48 6.67 -0.29 10.81
C GLY A 48 7.77 -0.58 9.79
N SER A 49 7.63 -1.65 8.99
CA SER A 49 8.60 -1.98 7.95
C SER A 49 8.62 -0.94 6.82
N ILE A 50 7.45 -0.38 6.46
CA ILE A 50 7.37 0.72 5.48
C ILE A 50 8.01 1.99 6.06
N GLN A 51 7.76 2.30 7.33
CA GLN A 51 8.38 3.42 8.02
C GLN A 51 9.90 3.29 8.04
N GLU A 52 10.43 2.16 8.48
CA GLU A 52 11.87 1.90 8.53
C GLU A 52 12.51 2.08 7.14
N LYS A 53 11.89 1.52 6.10
CA LYS A 53 12.40 1.60 4.73
C LYS A 53 12.36 3.02 4.14
N THR A 54 11.35 3.81 4.49
CA THR A 54 11.23 5.21 4.01
C THR A 54 12.09 6.19 4.80
N GLY A 55 12.46 5.87 6.04
CA GLY A 55 13.14 6.79 6.96
C GLY A 55 12.26 7.95 7.45
N LEU A 56 10.96 7.94 7.15
CA LEU A 56 10.02 8.98 7.55
C LEU A 56 9.38 8.68 8.91
N ALA A 57 8.82 9.71 9.55
CA ALA A 57 8.08 9.55 10.79
C ALA A 57 6.84 8.65 10.60
N GLN A 58 6.51 7.85 11.62
CA GLN A 58 5.37 6.92 11.60
C GLN A 58 4.03 7.62 11.30
N SER A 59 3.82 8.83 11.82
CA SER A 59 2.60 9.61 11.57
C SER A 59 2.44 10.00 10.09
N VAL A 60 3.55 10.32 9.42
CA VAL A 60 3.58 10.65 7.99
C VAL A 60 3.23 9.41 7.16
N ILE A 61 3.88 8.28 7.44
CA ILE A 61 3.62 7.02 6.73
C ILE A 61 2.21 6.50 6.97
N SER A 62 1.72 6.54 8.21
CA SER A 62 0.33 6.18 8.53
C SER A 62 -0.67 7.04 7.75
N SER A 63 -0.42 8.34 7.64
CA SER A 63 -1.25 9.26 6.85
C SER A 63 -1.21 8.93 5.36
N TYR A 64 -0.03 8.61 4.81
CA TYR A 64 0.12 8.21 3.41
C TYR A 64 -0.61 6.91 3.10
N LEU A 65 -0.43 5.88 3.93
CA LEU A 65 -1.07 4.58 3.77
C LEU A 65 -2.59 4.67 3.90
N THR A 66 -3.09 5.51 4.82
CA THR A 66 -4.52 5.79 4.95
C THR A 66 -5.08 6.47 3.71
N LEU A 67 -4.39 7.48 3.18
CA LEU A 67 -4.81 8.15 1.95
C LEU A 67 -4.80 7.21 0.74
N MET A 68 -3.76 6.39 0.56
CA MET A 68 -3.68 5.43 -0.54
C MET A 68 -4.72 4.31 -0.42
N LYS A 69 -5.03 3.87 0.81
CA LYS A 69 -6.15 2.95 1.08
C LYS A 69 -7.49 3.59 0.71
N ASN A 70 -7.74 4.82 1.15
CA ASN A 70 -8.98 5.54 0.84
C ASN A 70 -9.13 5.80 -0.67
N ALA A 71 -8.02 6.02 -1.39
CA ALA A 71 -7.97 6.08 -2.85
C ALA A 71 -8.29 4.73 -3.52
N GLY A 72 -8.29 3.63 -2.76
CA GLY A 72 -8.52 2.29 -3.27
C GLY A 72 -7.28 1.61 -3.87
N LEU A 73 -6.09 2.22 -3.75
CA LEU A 73 -4.83 1.65 -4.27
C LEU A 73 -4.25 0.58 -3.35
N LEU A 74 -4.58 0.63 -2.05
CA LEU A 74 -4.14 -0.33 -1.04
C LEU A 74 -5.33 -0.97 -0.34
N GLU A 75 -5.11 -2.18 0.14
CA GLU A 75 -5.93 -2.85 1.14
C GLU A 75 -5.19 -2.87 2.47
N SER A 76 -5.93 -2.92 3.58
CA SER A 76 -5.32 -3.06 4.90
C SER A 76 -6.01 -4.14 5.72
N ARG A 77 -5.25 -4.92 6.48
CA ARG A 77 -5.79 -5.80 7.52
C ARG A 77 -5.03 -5.65 8.83
N ARG A 78 -5.73 -5.86 9.93
CA ARG A 78 -5.16 -5.80 11.27
C ARG A 78 -4.98 -7.23 11.81
N PHE A 79 -3.78 -7.52 12.27
CA PHE A 79 -3.44 -8.78 12.94
C PHE A 79 -2.85 -8.43 14.32
N GLY A 80 -3.63 -8.68 15.37
CA GLY A 80 -3.31 -8.23 16.73
C GLY A 80 -3.15 -6.70 16.81
N GLN A 81 -1.96 -6.25 17.19
CA GLN A 81 -1.63 -4.82 17.32
C GLN A 81 -1.15 -4.19 16.01
N TRP A 82 -0.83 -4.99 15.00
CA TRP A 82 -0.18 -4.54 13.78
C TRP A 82 -1.17 -4.37 12.63
N THR A 83 -1.02 -3.29 11.87
CA THR A 83 -1.76 -3.09 10.62
C THR A 83 -0.82 -3.35 9.45
N TYR A 84 -1.30 -4.13 8.49
CA TYR A 84 -0.58 -4.51 7.29
C TYR A 84 -1.27 -3.92 6.08
N TYR A 85 -0.48 -3.56 5.07
CA TYR A 85 -0.96 -3.04 3.80
C TYR A 85 -0.43 -3.89 2.64
N ARG A 86 -1.26 -4.08 1.62
CA ARG A 86 -0.87 -4.66 0.33
C ARG A 86 -1.54 -3.87 -0.80
N ARG A 87 -1.04 -4.02 -2.02
CA ARG A 87 -1.69 -3.44 -3.21
C ARG A 87 -3.07 -4.04 -3.42
N ASN A 88 -4.02 -3.17 -3.77
CA ASN A 88 -5.32 -3.60 -4.27
C ASN A 88 -5.22 -3.76 -5.80
N GLU A 89 -4.77 -4.93 -6.26
CA GLU A 89 -4.58 -5.16 -7.71
C GLU A 89 -5.87 -5.03 -8.51
N GLU A 90 -7.02 -5.37 -7.91
CA GLU A 90 -8.33 -5.23 -8.57
C GLU A 90 -8.62 -3.77 -8.91
N ASN A 91 -8.49 -2.86 -7.94
CA ASN A 91 -8.72 -1.43 -8.17
C ASN A 91 -7.61 -0.77 -9.00
N ILE A 92 -6.35 -1.22 -8.87
CA ILE A 92 -5.26 -0.75 -9.74
C ILE A 92 -5.53 -1.14 -11.19
N GLY A 93 -6.04 -2.35 -11.44
CA GLY A 93 -6.48 -2.80 -12.77
C GLY A 93 -7.59 -1.91 -13.32
N LYS A 94 -8.66 -1.69 -12.54
CA LYS A 94 -9.76 -0.78 -12.91
C LYS A 94 -9.28 0.65 -13.21
N PHE A 95 -8.32 1.16 -12.43
CA PHE A 95 -7.74 2.48 -12.67
C PHE A 95 -6.93 2.50 -13.96
N THR A 96 -6.12 1.48 -14.23
CA THR A 96 -5.35 1.35 -15.47
C THR A 96 -6.28 1.33 -16.69
N ASP A 97 -7.37 0.57 -16.63
CA ASP A 97 -8.39 0.54 -17.68
C ASP A 97 -9.09 1.88 -17.85
N TYR A 98 -9.36 2.60 -16.76
CA TYR A 98 -9.91 3.95 -16.82
C TYR A 98 -8.94 4.89 -17.56
N ILE A 99 -7.67 4.91 -17.20
CA ILE A 99 -6.65 5.73 -17.87
C ILE A 99 -6.58 5.38 -19.36
N LYS A 100 -6.50 4.10 -19.72
CA LYS A 100 -6.36 3.65 -21.11
C LYS A 100 -7.55 4.02 -21.99
N ASN A 101 -8.77 4.02 -21.44
CA ASN A 101 -10.00 4.14 -22.24
C ASN A 101 -10.67 5.53 -22.14
N HIS A 102 -10.32 6.36 -21.16
CA HIS A 102 -11.00 7.64 -20.90
C HIS A 102 -10.08 8.87 -20.86
N LEU A 103 -8.75 8.69 -20.86
CA LEU A 103 -7.76 9.76 -20.96
C LEU A 103 -6.84 9.52 -22.17
#